data_AF-A0A976L2U3-F1
#
_entry.id   AF-A0A976L2U3-F1
#
_cell.length_a   1.000
_cell.length_b   1.000
_cell.length_c   1.000
_cell.angle_alpha   90.00
_cell.angle_beta   90.00
_cell.angle_gamma   90.00
#
_symmetry.space_group_name_H-M   'P 1'
#
loop_
_entity.id
_entity.type
_entity.pdbx_description
1 polymer ?
#
loop_
_entity_poly.entity_id
_entity_poly.type
_entity_poly.pdbx_seq_one_letter_code
_entity_poly.pdbx_strand_id
1 'polypeptide(L)' 'MTMRIFVKDKNYSFQEIINICDKNDLITVDCLKDENMISVEKEGVDCIFEFIKIHEDVFKLTWLENFEGLGA' A
#
# COMPACT_ATOMS: atom_id res chain seq x y z
N MET A 1 4.32 6.89 -17.90
CA MET A 1 3.46 7.71 -17.03
C MET A 1 3.31 6.96 -15.72
N THR A 2 3.82 7.52 -14.62
CA THR A 2 3.69 6.89 -13.30
C THR A 2 2.23 6.92 -12.86
N MET A 3 1.53 5.78 -12.89
CA MET A 3 0.21 5.66 -12.29
C MET A 3 0.39 5.77 -10.77
N ARG A 4 -0.11 6.86 -10.18
CA ARG A 4 -0.10 7.03 -8.72
C ARG A 4 -1.37 6.41 -8.15
N ILE A 5 -1.30 5.13 -7.80
CA ILE A 5 -2.40 4.38 -7.15
C ILE A 5 -2.73 5.01 -5.79
N PHE A 6 -1.69 5.39 -5.05
CA PHE A 6 -1.79 6.13 -3.78
C PHE A 6 -1.06 7.48 -3.86
N VAL A 7 -1.66 8.48 -3.21
CA VAL A 7 -1.11 9.82 -2.97
C VAL A 7 -0.38 9.86 -1.63
N LYS A 8 0.88 10.31 -1.64
CA LYS A 8 1.80 10.32 -0.49
C LYS A 8 1.34 11.17 0.70
N ASP A 9 0.72 12.31 0.44
CA ASP A 9 0.29 13.26 1.48
C ASP A 9 -1.19 13.10 1.87
N LYS A 10 -1.83 12.01 1.44
CA LYS A 10 -3.19 11.65 1.83
C LYS A 10 -3.16 10.59 2.94
N ASN A 11 -4.06 10.72 3.90
CA ASN A 11 -4.37 9.66 4.85
C ASN A 11 -5.49 8.78 4.29
N TYR A 12 -5.42 7.48 4.56
CA TYR A 12 -6.37 6.48 4.09
C TYR A 12 -6.95 5.71 5.27
N SER A 13 -8.22 5.32 5.16
CA SER A 13 -8.73 4.25 6.01
C SER A 13 -8.29 2.88 5.51
N PHE A 14 -8.36 1.85 6.36
CA PHE A 14 -8.09 0.49 5.94
C PHE A 14 -9.00 0.07 4.78
N GLN A 15 -10.29 0.43 4.87
CA GLN A 15 -11.26 0.15 3.82
C GLN A 15 -10.93 0.87 2.51
N GLU A 16 -10.44 2.11 2.55
CA GLU A 16 -9.96 2.80 1.34
C GLU A 16 -8.77 2.08 0.71
N ILE A 17 -7.81 1.62 1.52
CA ILE A 17 -6.64 0.86 1.04
C ILE A 17 -7.11 -0.41 0.35
N ILE A 18 -7.98 -1.21 0.98
CA ILE A 18 -8.54 -2.45 0.40
C ILE A 18 -9.26 -2.14 -0.91
N ASN A 19 -10.15 -1.16 -0.93
CA ASN A 19 -10.92 -0.82 -2.12
C ASN A 19 -10.05 -0.35 -3.29
N ILE A 20 -8.93 0.30 -3.00
CA ILE A 20 -7.97 0.69 -4.03
C ILE A 20 -7.19 -0.53 -4.51
N CYS A 21 -6.75 -1.41 -3.60
CA CYS A 21 -6.00 -2.60 -3.96
C CYS A 21 -6.82 -3.56 -4.83
N ASP A 22 -8.07 -3.83 -4.44
CA ASP A 22 -9.02 -4.69 -5.18
C ASP A 22 -9.25 -4.18 -6.62
N LYS A 23 -9.31 -2.86 -6.82
CA LYS A 23 -9.47 -2.25 -8.15
C LYS A 23 -8.22 -2.30 -9.03
N ASN A 24 -7.06 -2.58 -8.45
CA ASN A 24 -5.76 -2.54 -9.13
C ASN A 24 -5.05 -3.91 -9.13
N ASP A 25 -5.76 -4.99 -8.79
CA ASP A 25 -5.22 -6.35 -8.67
C ASP A 25 -4.01 -6.42 -7.71
N LEU A 26 -4.09 -5.68 -6.60
CA LEU A 26 -3.08 -5.67 -5.54
C LEU A 26 -3.59 -6.41 -4.29
N ILE A 27 -2.65 -6.92 -3.51
CA ILE A 27 -2.89 -7.68 -2.30
C ILE A 27 -2.46 -6.83 -1.11
N THR A 28 -3.36 -6.64 -0.14
CA THR A 28 -3.01 -6.05 1.16
C THR A 28 -2.52 -7.15 2.09
N VAL A 29 -1.30 -7.04 2.57
CA VAL A 29 -0.73 -7.91 3.61
C VAL A 29 -0.68 -7.13 4.91
N ASP A 30 -1.39 -7.65 5.92
CA ASP A 30 -1.29 -7.16 7.30
C ASP A 30 0.02 -7.69 7.88
N CYS A 31 1.13 -7.04 7.52
CA CYS A 31 2.44 -7.31 8.06
C CYS A 31 2.45 -6.88 9.52
N LEU A 32 2.14 -7.85 10.38
CA LEU A 32 2.22 -7.82 11.84
C LEU A 32 1.18 -6.90 12.49
N LYS A 33 0.16 -7.55 13.06
CA LYS A 33 -0.72 -6.99 14.11
C LYS A 33 0.03 -6.28 15.26
N ASP A 34 1.34 -6.50 15.37
CA ASP A 34 2.23 -5.89 16.35
C ASP A 34 2.93 -4.59 15.87
N GLU A 35 3.06 -4.34 14.56
CA GLU A 35 3.88 -3.24 14.03
C GLU A 35 3.07 -2.05 13.51
N ASN A 36 1.73 -2.08 13.58
CA ASN A 36 0.88 -0.96 13.14
C ASN A 36 1.11 -0.59 11.67
N MET A 37 1.38 -1.55 10.79
CA MET A 37 1.72 -1.32 9.39
C MET A 37 0.90 -2.19 8.42
N ILE A 38 0.74 -1.70 7.19
CA ILE A 38 0.13 -2.45 6.08
C ILE A 38 1.10 -2.39 4.90
N SER A 39 1.40 -3.55 4.35
CA SER A 39 2.13 -3.69 3.09
C SER A 39 1.14 -3.98 1.97
N VAL A 40 1.38 -3.39 0.81
CA VAL A 40 0.62 -3.68 -0.41
C VAL A 40 1.56 -4.26 -1.44
N GLU A 41 1.20 -5.43 -1.93
CA GLU A 41 2.00 -6.28 -2.81
C GLU A 41 1.23 -6.60 -4.09
N LYS A 42 1.96 -7.15 -5.07
CA LYS A 42 1.36 -7.85 -6.21
C LYS A 42 1.70 -9.33 -6.06
N GLU A 43 0.87 -10.20 -6.59
CA GLU A 43 1.12 -11.64 -6.57
C GLU A 43 2.53 -11.97 -7.09
N GLY A 44 3.38 -12.53 -6.22
CA GLY A 44 4.75 -12.93 -6.53
C GLY A 44 5.77 -11.79 -6.63
N VAL A 45 5.46 -10.58 -6.14
CA VAL A 45 6.37 -9.42 -6.10
C VAL A 45 6.61 -8.98 -4.65
N ASP A 46 7.76 -8.38 -4.39
CA ASP A 46 8.05 -7.72 -3.12
C ASP A 46 7.08 -6.55 -2.85
N CYS A 47 7.08 -6.07 -1.60
CA CYS A 47 6.28 -4.94 -1.14
C CYS A 47 6.39 -3.74 -2.09
N ILE A 48 5.25 -3.15 -2.49
CA ILE A 48 5.16 -2.02 -3.43
C ILE A 48 4.80 -0.72 -2.71
N PHE A 49 3.93 -0.80 -1.69
CA PHE A 49 3.55 0.34 -0.86
C PHE A 49 3.54 -0.08 0.60
N GLU A 50 3.98 0.83 1.47
CA GLU A 50 3.84 0.64 2.93
C GLU A 50 3.06 1.79 3.53
N PHE A 51 2.18 1.44 4.45
CA PHE A 51 1.40 2.37 5.24
C PHE A 51 1.71 2.19 6.71
N ILE A 52 1.93 3.29 7.40
CA ILE A 52 1.99 3.32 8.86
C ILE A 52 0.65 3.77 9.42
N LYS A 53 0.15 3.08 10.43
CA LYS A 53 -1.02 3.51 11.20
C LYS A 53 -0.64 4.71 12.05
N ILE A 54 -1.40 5.79 11.94
CA ILE A 54 -1.21 7.02 12.73
C ILE A 54 -2.37 7.25 13.70
N HIS A 55 -3.53 6.63 13.46
CA HIS A 55 -4.69 6.66 14.35
C HIS A 55 -5.56 5.40 14.16
N GLU A 56 -6.62 5.25 14.96
CA GLU A 56 -7.62 4.21 14.76
C GLU A 56 -8.15 4.25 13.32
N ASP A 57 -7.93 3.17 12.57
CA ASP A 57 -8.31 3.04 11.15
C ASP A 57 -7.82 4.18 10.24
N VAL A 58 -6.69 4.83 10.58
CA VAL A 58 -6.09 5.88 9.73
C VAL A 58 -4.61 5.56 9.49
N PHE A 59 -4.27 5.52 8.21
CA PHE A 59 -2.99 5.08 7.69
C PHE A 59 -2.38 6.13 6.76
N LYS A 60 -1.06 6.26 6.79
CA LYS A 60 -0.31 7.18 5.94
C LYS A 60 0.74 6.42 5.16
N LEU A 61 0.83 6.70 3.86
CA LEU A 61 1.85 6.12 2.99
C LEU A 61 3.25 6.58 3.46
N THR A 62 4.11 5.64 3.84
CA THR A 62 5.48 5.89 4.29
C THR A 62 6.52 5.48 3.26
N TRP A 63 6.20 4.47 2.45
CA TRP A 63 7.09 3.96 1.44
C TRP A 63 6.35 3.67 0.13
N LEU A 64 7.04 3.87 -0.98
CA LEU A 64 6.55 3.69 -2.33
C LEU A 64 7.72 3.24 -3.21
N GLU A 65 7.61 2.06 -3.81
CA GLU A 65 8.51 1.70 -4.90
C GLU A 65 8.09 2.41 -6.19
N ASN A 66 9.08 2.84 -6.97
CA ASN A 66 8.82 3.19 -8.36
C ASN A 66 8.44 1.89 -9.08
N PHE A 67 7.14 1.71 -9.33
CA PHE A 67 6.63 0.61 -10.14
C PHE A 67 7.04 0.80 -11.61
N GLU A 68 8.32 0.59 -11.90
CA GLU A 68 8.79 0.28 -13.24
C GLU A 68 8.69 -1.23 -13.36
N GLY A 69 7.70 -1.70 -14.14
CA GLY A 69 7.45 -3.13 -14.27
C GLY A 69 8.75 -3.89 -14.52
N LEU A 70 8.93 -4.97 -13.75
CA LEU A 70 9.95 -6.02 -13.91
C LEU A 70 10.51 -6.04 -15.34
N GLY A 71 11.70 -5.47 -15.48
CA GLY A 71 12.29 -5.15 -16.76
C GLY A 71 13.79 -4.91 -16.66
N ALA A 72 14.50 -5.83 -15.99
CA ALA A 72 15.85 -6.30 -16.34
C ALA A 72 16.21 -7.52 -15.50
#